data_AF-A0A2K5M0Z0-F1
#
_entry.id   AF-A0A2K5M0Z0-F1
#
_cell.length_a   1.000
_cell.length_b   1.000
_cell.length_c   1.000
_cell.angle_alpha   90.00
_cell.angle_beta   90.00
_cell.angle_gamma   90.00
#
_symmetry.space_group_name_H-M   'P 1'
#
loop_
_entity.id
_entity.type
_entity.pdbx_description
1 polymer ?
#
loop_
_entity_poly.entity_id
_entity_poly.type
_entity_poly.pdbx_seq_one_letter_code
_entity_poly.pdbx_strand_id
1 'polypeptide(L)' 'MSWSPSLTTQTCGAWEMKERLGTGGFGNVIRWHNQPLHLDTFMKTESSIGI' A
#
# COMPACT_ATOMS: atom_id res chain seq x y z
N MET A 1 18.88 12.84 19.75
CA MET A 1 18.12 12.52 18.53
C MET A 1 17.81 11.03 18.56
N SER A 2 16.55 10.64 18.76
CA SER A 2 16.15 9.23 18.79
C SER A 2 16.00 8.71 17.36
N TRP A 3 16.88 7.81 16.94
CA TRP A 3 16.74 7.09 15.68
C TRP A 3 15.47 6.24 15.74
N SER A 4 14.47 6.52 14.91
CA SER A 4 13.40 5.57 14.65
C SER A 4 13.86 4.66 13.49
N PRO A 5 14.07 3.35 13.74
CA PRO A 5 14.58 2.42 12.73
C PRO A 5 13.52 1.98 11.73
N SER A 6 12.25 2.35 11.94
CA SER A 6 11.18 2.13 10.99
C SER A 6 11.17 3.29 9.99
N LEU A 7 11.65 3.02 8.78
CA LEU A 7 11.31 3.81 7.60
C LEU A 7 9.78 3.77 7.52
N THR A 8 9.11 4.80 8.03
CA THR A 8 7.65 4.87 8.01
C THR A 8 7.28 5.04 6.55
N THR A 9 6.91 3.94 5.89
CA THR A 9 6.35 4.00 4.55
C THR A 9 5.15 4.95 4.63
N GLN A 10 5.19 6.02 3.83
CA GLN A 10 4.15 7.04 3.91
C GLN A 10 2.82 6.40 3.51
N THR A 11 1.77 6.73 4.25
CA THR A 11 0.43 6.22 4.01
C THR A 11 -0.53 7.34 3.65
N CYS A 12 -1.48 7.02 2.78
CA CYS A 12 -2.60 7.88 2.42
C CYS A 12 -3.87 7.01 2.42
N GLY A 13 -4.54 6.95 3.58
CA GLY A 13 -5.63 5.98 3.79
C GLY A 13 -5.11 4.55 3.64
N ALA A 14 -5.74 3.77 2.76
CA ALA A 14 -5.36 2.38 2.44
C ALA A 14 -4.15 2.27 1.49
N TRP A 15 -3.66 3.39 0.96
CA TRP A 15 -2.52 3.41 0.07
C TRP A 15 -1.23 3.52 0.85
N GLU A 16 -0.34 2.55 0.66
CA GLU A 16 1.00 2.55 1.21
C GLU A 16 2.01 2.84 0.10
N MET A 17 2.82 3.87 0.30
CA MET A 17 3.95 4.20 -0.56
C MET A 17 4.98 3.06 -0.50
N LYS A 18 5.58 2.67 -1.62
CA LYS A 18 6.59 1.62 -1.70
C LYS A 18 7.87 2.18 -2.34
N GLU A 19 8.51 1.42 -3.22
CA GLU A 19 9.75 1.80 -3.87
C GLU A 19 9.55 2.83 -4.99
N ARG A 20 10.63 3.55 -5.29
CA ARG A 20 10.72 4.47 -6.42
C ARG A 20 10.98 3.69 -7.71
N LEU A 21 10.21 3.97 -8.74
CA LEU A 21 10.32 3.29 -10.03
C LEU A 21 11.19 4.06 -11.03
N GLY A 22 11.21 5.39 -10.96
CA GLY A 22 12.00 6.19 -11.89
C GLY A 22 11.87 7.70 -11.73
N THR A 23 12.57 8.44 -12.60
CA THR A 23 12.55 9.91 -12.70
C THR A 23 12.25 10.32 -14.13
N GLY A 24 11.36 11.30 -14.33
CA GLY A 24 11.16 12.00 -15.60
C GLY A 24 11.29 13.51 -15.43
N GLY A 25 11.14 14.26 -16.52
CA GLY A 25 11.30 15.72 -16.52
C GLY A 25 10.33 16.49 -15.60
N PHE A 26 9.19 15.88 -15.25
CA PHE A 26 8.18 16.48 -14.37
C PHE A 26 8.24 15.95 -12.92
N GLY A 27 9.14 15.01 -12.60
CA GLY A 27 9.31 14.50 -11.24
C GLY A 27 9.50 12.99 -11.14
N ASN A 28 9.26 12.46 -9.95
CA ASN A 28 9.55 11.08 -9.57
C ASN A 28 8.31 10.22 -9.70
N VAL A 29 8.49 8.96 -10.14
CA VAL A 29 7.44 7.94 -10.15
C VAL A 29 7.70 6.99 -9.00
N ILE A 30 6.69 6.79 -8.15
CA ILE A 30 6.78 5.96 -6.95
C ILE A 30 5.62 4.97 -6.97
N ARG A 31 5.91 3.70 -6.65
CA ARG A 31 4.88 2.66 -6.55
C ARG A 31 4.06 2.89 -5.29
N TRP A 32 2.75 2.81 -5.42
CA TRP A 32 1.82 2.78 -4.30
C TRP A 32 1.05 1.47 -4.33
N HIS A 33 0.86 0.86 -3.16
CA HIS A 33 0.10 -0.36 -2.99
C HIS A 33 -1.18 -0.06 -2.23
N ASN A 34 -2.33 -0.34 -2.84
CA ASN A 34 -3.62 -0.25 -2.16
C ASN A 34 -3.85 -1.52 -1.35
N GLN A 35 -4.02 -1.38 -0.04
CA GLN A 35 -4.49 -2.47 0.79
C GLN A 35 -6.02 -2.55 0.65
N PRO A 36 -6.58 -3.61 0.03
CA PRO A 36 -8.03 -3.75 -0.10
C PRO A 36 -8.67 -3.71 1.30
N LEU A 37 -9.90 -3.21 1.36
CA LEU A 37 -10.60 -3.16 2.64
C LEU A 37 -10.78 -4.60 3.14
N HIS A 38 -10.71 -4.81 4.46
CA HIS A 38 -10.93 -6.14 5.03
C HIS A 38 -12.29 -6.75 4.62
N LEU A 39 -13.28 -5.94 4.23
CA LEU A 39 -14.54 -6.41 3.66
C LEU A 39 -14.36 -7.14 2.33
N ASP A 40 -13.47 -6.68 1.45
CA ASP A 40 -13.20 -7.33 0.17
C ASP A 40 -12.60 -8.73 0.38
N THR A 41 -11.71 -8.85 1.38
CA THR A 41 -11.14 -10.13 1.78
C THR A 41 -12.22 -11.05 2.37
N PHE A 42 -13.09 -10.54 3.22
CA PHE A 42 -14.19 -11.30 3.81
C PHE A 42 -15.13 -11.86 2.73
N MET A 43 -15.60 -11.02 1.80
CA MET A 43 -16.46 -11.45 0.69
C MET A 43 -15.77 -12.46 -0.24
N LYS A 44 -14.46 -12.31 -0.46
CA LYS A 44 -13.67 -13.29 -1.24
C LYS A 44 -13.54 -14.62 -0.50
N THR A 45 -13.40 -14.59 0.82
CA THR A 45 -13.39 -15.79 1.65
C THR A 45 -14.76 -16.48 1.63
N GLU A 46 -15.88 -15.77 1.80
CA GLU A 46 -17.22 -16.37 1.74
C GLU A 46 -17.52 -17.02 0.38
N SER A 47 -17.23 -16.33 -0.72
CA SER A 47 -17.38 -16.89 -2.07
C SER A 47 -16.49 -18.11 -2.35
N SER A 48 -15.34 -18.23 -1.68
CA SER A 48 -14.49 -19.42 -1.76
C SER A 48 -14.95 -20.59 -0.87
N ILE A 49 -15.78 -20.32 0.15
CA ILE A 49 -16.31 -21.33 1.08
C ILE A 49 -17.68 -21.84 0.60
N GLY A 50 -18.30 -21.21 -0.40
CA GLY A 50 -19.53 -21.70 -1.03
C GLY A 50 -20.75 -21.64 -0.09
N ILE A 51 -20.90 -20.52 0.62
CA ILE A 51 -22.14 -20.16 1.32
C ILE A 51 -22.99 -19.25 0.42
#